data_AF-A0A2M8XUD3-F1
#
_entry.id   AF-A0A2M8XUD3-F1
#
_cell.length_a   1.000
_cell.length_b   1.000
_cell.length_c   1.000
_cell.angle_alpha   90.00
_cell.angle_beta   90.00
_cell.angle_gamma   90.00
#
_symmetry.space_group_name_H-M   'P 1'
#
loop_
_entity.id
_entity.type
_entity.pdbx_description
1 polymer ?
#
loop_
_entity_poly.entity_id
_entity_poly.type
_entity_poly.pdbx_seq_one_letter_code
_entity_poly.pdbx_strand_id
1 'polypeptide(L)'
;MLIEIQTSNNENILLSPIRKNSDEGSNNIFELIDEQNKKWLEIKLENNSFYILNKDEEITEDEDLLKIKLDKLVLEVIEAEQSGTENNETAPNEEIQPFNPEDIKVHSKQFSLRLISDMIDDKDIDLAPDFQRHFVWNNFQKSRLIESILLRIPLPMFYFSEDEEGRITIVDGLQRLTTIKEFMENKFPLKNLEYLTETCEGRYYSDAGRKVGLDSKYSRWFNQTQFSVNVIDPSSPPKVKYDIFRRINTGGKPLNNQEIRNCLASTSLRDTLNAMVNLLEFKTATDYSIKETRMDDQEIALRFIMFHRYIEKDGFINEYNGYMDTALDDLTDELSKLKAENLERYIALFSNAMKNAEYLFGKKYAFRKIRPNDLQPYASKQLINKALFVSWSVMLANYDHEMIKANNPETALLIPLSETIQEDWELLSYLSYGTNGKNNLLYVFGAVENLIQNILTV
;
A
#
# COMPACT_ATOMS: atom_id res chain seq x y z
N MET A 1 -9.80 -7.52 8.82
CA MET A 1 -10.42 -8.83 8.55
C MET A 1 -11.26 -9.25 9.74
N LEU A 2 -12.46 -8.70 9.89
CA LEU A 2 -13.39 -9.08 10.95
C LEU A 2 -14.81 -9.17 10.38
N ILE A 3 -15.60 -10.06 10.96
CA ILE A 3 -17.01 -10.20 10.63
C ILE A 3 -17.83 -10.01 11.91
N GLU A 4 -18.71 -9.02 11.89
CA GLU A 4 -19.72 -8.84 12.93
C GLU A 4 -20.85 -9.83 12.68
N ILE A 5 -21.27 -10.57 13.70
CA ILE A 5 -22.33 -11.58 13.61
C ILE A 5 -23.34 -11.37 14.73
N GLN A 6 -24.63 -11.45 14.41
CA GLN A 6 -25.70 -11.40 15.40
C GLN A 6 -25.96 -12.77 16.04
N THR A 7 -26.10 -12.80 17.36
CA THR A 7 -26.38 -14.01 18.15
C THR A 7 -27.81 -14.08 18.67
N SER A 8 -28.20 -15.24 19.20
CA SER A 8 -29.50 -15.51 19.82
C SER A 8 -29.83 -14.60 21.01
N ASN A 9 -28.82 -14.03 21.66
CA ASN A 9 -28.97 -13.04 22.73
C ASN A 9 -29.15 -11.61 22.23
N ASN A 10 -29.26 -11.42 20.91
CA ASN A 10 -29.33 -10.11 20.24
C ASN A 10 -28.06 -9.26 20.45
N GLU A 11 -26.94 -9.91 20.74
CA GLU A 11 -25.61 -9.30 20.85
C GLU A 11 -24.87 -9.46 19.53
N ASN A 12 -24.17 -8.40 19.12
CA ASN A 12 -23.27 -8.43 17.99
C ASN A 12 -21.88 -8.85 18.49
N ILE A 13 -21.39 -9.97 17.99
CA ILE A 13 -20.05 -10.46 18.26
C ILE A 13 -19.14 -10.18 17.07
N LEU A 14 -17.89 -9.81 17.33
CA LEU A 14 -16.87 -9.63 16.31
C LEU A 14 -16.03 -10.88 16.23
N LEU A 15 -15.91 -11.46 15.04
CA LEU A 15 -15.13 -12.66 14.81
C LEU A 15 -13.90 -12.39 13.96
N SER A 16 -12.78 -12.93 14.40
CA SER A 16 -11.50 -12.92 13.69
C SER A 16 -11.27 -14.26 12.98
N PRO A 17 -10.95 -14.27 11.68
CA PRO A 17 -10.55 -15.49 11.00
C PRO A 17 -9.12 -15.89 11.40
N ILE A 18 -8.96 -17.12 11.86
CA ILE A 18 -7.66 -17.73 12.16
C ILE A 18 -7.48 -18.95 11.28
N ARG A 19 -6.38 -19.01 10.54
CA ARG A 19 -6.10 -20.16 9.69
C ARG A 19 -5.85 -21.41 10.54
N LYS A 20 -6.57 -22.49 10.25
CA LYS A 20 -6.42 -23.77 10.94
C LYS A 20 -5.18 -24.50 10.42
N ASN A 21 -4.28 -24.89 11.32
CA ASN A 21 -3.15 -25.75 10.99
C ASN A 21 -3.65 -27.20 10.91
N SER A 22 -3.49 -27.88 9.77
CA SER A 22 -3.81 -29.30 9.62
C SER A 22 -2.67 -30.09 8.98
N ASP A 23 -2.55 -31.37 9.38
CA ASP A 23 -1.53 -32.31 8.91
C ASP A 23 -1.65 -32.68 7.42
N GLU A 24 -2.75 -32.32 6.75
CA GLU A 24 -3.08 -32.74 5.37
C GLU A 24 -2.98 -31.62 4.32
N GLY A 25 -2.31 -30.50 4.63
CA GLY A 25 -2.05 -29.46 3.61
C GLY A 25 -3.29 -28.67 3.19
N SER A 26 -4.36 -28.65 4.00
CA SER A 26 -5.52 -27.80 3.74
C SER A 26 -5.24 -26.36 4.19
N ASN A 27 -4.40 -25.65 3.43
CA ASN A 27 -4.08 -24.23 3.62
C ASN A 27 -5.30 -23.28 3.51
N ASN A 28 -6.53 -23.78 3.49
CA ASN A 28 -7.70 -23.01 3.13
C ASN A 28 -8.80 -23.02 4.20
N ILE A 29 -8.57 -23.60 5.38
CA ILE A 29 -9.56 -23.64 6.46
C ILE A 29 -9.30 -22.53 7.46
N PHE A 30 -10.34 -21.81 7.85
CA PHE A 30 -10.31 -20.73 8.83
C PHE A 30 -11.33 -20.98 9.93
N GLU A 31 -10.94 -20.73 11.17
CA GLU A 31 -11.79 -20.70 12.34
C GLU A 31 -12.08 -19.25 12.67
N LEU A 32 -13.36 -18.88 12.73
CA LEU A 32 -13.81 -17.56 13.12
C LEU A 32 -14.06 -17.60 14.62
N ILE A 33 -13.21 -16.91 15.36
CA ILE A 33 -13.23 -16.91 16.82
C ILE A 33 -13.56 -15.52 17.39
N ASP A 34 -14.17 -15.50 18.56
CA ASP A 34 -14.38 -14.27 19.34
C ASP A 34 -13.18 -13.94 20.24
N GLU A 35 -13.34 -12.88 21.05
CA GLU A 35 -12.39 -12.44 22.07
C GLU A 35 -12.04 -13.49 23.13
N GLN A 36 -12.90 -14.49 23.35
CA GLN A 36 -12.72 -15.54 24.35
C GLN A 36 -12.13 -16.83 23.73
N ASN A 37 -11.68 -16.77 22.47
CA ASN A 37 -11.28 -17.92 21.65
C ASN A 37 -12.39 -18.98 21.48
N LYS A 38 -13.67 -18.64 21.70
CA LYS A 38 -14.78 -19.51 21.32
C LYS A 38 -14.84 -19.54 19.80
N LYS A 39 -14.97 -20.74 19.24
CA LYS A 39 -15.11 -20.95 17.80
C LYS A 39 -16.58 -20.83 17.42
N TRP A 40 -16.88 -19.91 16.52
CA TRP A 40 -18.25 -19.61 16.09
C TRP A 40 -18.55 -20.13 14.69
N LEU A 41 -17.60 -20.02 13.76
CA LEU A 41 -17.69 -20.66 12.44
C LEU A 41 -16.38 -21.36 12.08
N GLU A 42 -16.49 -22.41 11.29
CA GLU A 42 -15.39 -22.99 10.55
C GLU A 42 -15.71 -22.86 9.07
N ILE A 43 -14.82 -22.23 8.30
CA ILE A 43 -15.03 -21.95 6.88
C ILE A 43 -13.85 -22.44 6.03
N LYS A 44 -14.12 -22.80 4.78
CA LYS A 44 -13.12 -23.25 3.81
C LYS A 44 -13.11 -22.34 2.58
N LEU A 45 -11.94 -21.86 2.19
CA LEU A 45 -11.73 -21.09 0.96
C LEU A 45 -11.56 -22.05 -0.23
N GLU A 46 -12.49 -22.05 -1.17
CA GLU A 46 -12.34 -22.74 -2.45
C GLU A 46 -12.83 -21.83 -3.58
N ASN A 47 -12.11 -21.78 -4.70
CA ASN A 47 -12.50 -20.98 -5.88
C ASN A 47 -12.89 -19.52 -5.58
N ASN A 48 -12.15 -18.85 -4.67
CA ASN A 48 -12.45 -17.49 -4.20
C ASN A 48 -13.82 -17.33 -3.55
N SER A 49 -14.29 -18.34 -2.82
CA SER A 49 -15.50 -18.28 -2.01
C SER A 49 -15.31 -19.03 -0.69
N PHE A 50 -15.87 -18.51 0.39
CA PHE A 50 -15.90 -19.20 1.67
C PHE A 50 -17.13 -20.11 1.76
N TYR A 51 -16.88 -21.37 2.11
CA TYR A 51 -17.89 -22.39 2.38
C TYR A 51 -17.91 -22.68 3.87
N ILE A 52 -19.08 -22.57 4.51
CA ILE A 52 -19.25 -22.89 5.92
C ILE A 52 -19.15 -24.42 6.09
N LEU A 53 -18.15 -24.86 6.85
CA LEU A 53 -17.98 -26.24 7.30
C LEU A 53 -18.74 -26.49 8.61
N ASN A 54 -18.71 -25.53 9.52
CA ASN A 54 -19.39 -25.60 10.80
C ASN A 54 -19.90 -24.21 11.22
N LYS A 55 -21.05 -24.15 11.90
CA LYS A 55 -21.71 -22.92 12.39
C LYS A 55 -22.26 -23.20 13.78
N ASP A 56 -21.91 -22.36 14.75
CA ASP A 56 -22.46 -22.41 16.11
C ASP A 56 -23.97 -22.12 16.09
N GLU A 57 -24.75 -22.87 16.88
CA GLU A 57 -26.21 -22.78 16.94
C GLU A 57 -26.71 -21.42 17.47
N GLU A 58 -25.87 -20.69 18.20
CA GLU A 58 -26.20 -19.36 18.72
C GLU A 58 -26.19 -18.27 17.64
N ILE A 59 -25.71 -18.55 16.42
CA ILE A 59 -25.70 -17.57 15.32
C ILE A 59 -27.08 -17.48 14.66
N THR A 60 -27.76 -16.35 14.87
CA THR A 60 -29.10 -16.05 14.32
C THR A 60 -29.07 -15.15 13.09
N GLU A 61 -27.89 -14.68 12.68
CA GLU A 61 -27.69 -13.89 11.47
C GLU A 61 -28.36 -14.53 10.24
N ASP A 62 -29.06 -13.69 9.47
CA ASP A 62 -29.69 -14.08 8.21
C ASP A 62 -28.67 -14.69 7.23
N GLU A 63 -29.05 -15.77 6.53
CA GLU A 63 -28.12 -16.52 5.67
C GLU A 63 -27.60 -15.69 4.50
N ASP A 64 -28.44 -14.85 3.89
CA ASP A 64 -28.04 -13.99 2.77
C ASP A 64 -27.09 -12.89 3.27
N LEU A 65 -27.39 -12.31 4.44
CA LEU A 65 -26.52 -11.31 5.07
C LEU A 65 -25.17 -11.91 5.50
N LEU A 66 -25.18 -13.10 6.09
CA LEU A 66 -23.96 -13.83 6.47
C LEU A 66 -23.11 -14.13 5.23
N LYS A 67 -23.73 -14.53 4.13
CA LYS A 67 -23.04 -14.75 2.86
C LYS A 67 -22.39 -13.48 2.31
N ILE A 68 -23.10 -12.34 2.30
CA ILE A 68 -22.53 -11.04 1.89
C ILE A 68 -21.31 -10.68 2.74
N LYS A 69 -21.40 -10.89 4.06
CA LYS A 69 -20.29 -10.63 4.98
C LYS A 69 -19.11 -11.57 4.72
N LEU A 70 -19.35 -12.85 4.44
CA LEU A 70 -18.30 -13.81 4.07
C LEU A 70 -17.66 -13.47 2.71
N ASP A 71 -18.44 -13.05 1.71
CA ASP A 71 -17.90 -12.63 0.40
C ASP A 71 -16.98 -11.41 0.55
N LYS A 72 -17.36 -10.44 1.40
CA LYS A 72 -16.48 -9.32 1.77
C LYS A 72 -15.21 -9.83 2.47
N LEU A 73 -15.34 -10.76 3.40
CA LEU A 73 -14.20 -11.35 4.11
C LEU A 73 -13.25 -12.09 3.16
N VAL A 74 -13.74 -12.79 2.14
CA VAL A 74 -12.91 -13.45 1.12
C VAL A 74 -12.00 -12.42 0.45
N LEU A 75 -12.57 -11.28 0.01
CA LEU A 75 -11.81 -10.23 -0.64
C LEU A 75 -10.71 -9.69 0.28
N GLU A 76 -11.03 -9.41 1.53
CA GLU A 76 -10.05 -8.91 2.52
C GLU A 76 -8.93 -9.94 2.79
N VAL A 77 -9.25 -11.23 2.87
CA VAL A 77 -8.27 -12.31 3.07
C VAL A 77 -7.38 -12.48 1.85
N ILE A 78 -7.94 -12.47 0.63
CA ILE A 78 -7.16 -12.56 -0.60
C ILE A 78 -6.24 -11.35 -0.74
N GLU A 79 -6.71 -10.14 -0.45
CA GLU A 79 -5.90 -8.92 -0.49
C GLU A 79 -4.77 -8.95 0.54
N ALA A 80 -5.06 -9.38 1.78
CA ALA A 80 -4.06 -9.53 2.82
C ALA A 80 -2.98 -10.57 2.46
N GLU A 81 -3.37 -11.71 1.87
CA GLU A 81 -2.43 -12.72 1.38
C GLU A 81 -1.60 -12.22 0.20
N GLN A 82 -2.19 -11.42 -0.69
CA GLN A 82 -1.48 -10.78 -1.81
C GLN A 82 -0.53 -9.68 -1.34
N SER A 83 -0.83 -9.00 -0.22
CA SER A 83 0.01 -7.96 0.39
C SER A 83 1.12 -8.56 1.28
N GLY A 84 0.82 -9.66 1.98
CA GLY A 84 1.67 -10.23 3.02
C GLY A 84 1.55 -9.54 4.39
N THR A 85 0.63 -8.57 4.52
CA THR A 85 0.34 -7.83 5.75
C THR A 85 -1.11 -8.01 6.19
N GLU A 86 -1.39 -7.85 7.48
CA GLU A 86 -2.76 -7.87 8.00
C GLU A 86 -3.53 -6.60 7.63
N ASN A 87 -4.69 -6.74 6.97
CA ASN A 87 -5.63 -5.65 6.70
C ASN A 87 -6.66 -5.53 7.86
N ASN A 88 -6.21 -5.07 9.03
CA ASN A 88 -7.01 -4.90 10.25
C ASN A 88 -7.22 -3.42 10.62
N GLU A 89 -7.16 -2.55 9.62
CA GLU A 89 -7.27 -1.11 9.79
C GLU A 89 -8.73 -0.69 9.60
N THR A 90 -9.35 -0.19 10.65
CA THR A 90 -10.61 0.56 10.53
C THR A 90 -10.25 2.04 10.50
N ALA A 91 -10.61 2.72 9.39
CA ALA A 91 -10.57 4.17 9.38
C ALA A 91 -11.58 4.66 10.43
N PRO A 92 -11.18 5.55 11.37
CA PRO A 92 -12.17 6.29 12.13
C PRO A 92 -13.10 7.00 11.14
N ASN A 93 -14.36 7.23 11.51
CA ASN A 93 -15.19 8.20 10.78
C ASN A 93 -14.49 9.56 10.89
N GLU A 94 -13.65 9.89 9.90
CA GLU A 94 -13.09 11.22 9.75
C GLU A 94 -14.28 12.17 9.63
N GLU A 95 -14.43 13.08 10.59
CA GLU A 95 -15.25 14.27 10.37
C GLU A 95 -14.63 14.96 9.15
N ILE A 96 -15.34 14.89 8.02
CA ILE A 96 -14.94 15.57 6.80
C ILE A 96 -14.79 17.04 7.18
N GLN A 97 -13.55 17.52 7.25
CA GLN A 97 -13.28 18.95 7.34
C GLN A 97 -13.25 19.48 5.91
N PRO A 98 -14.36 20.05 5.41
CA PRO A 98 -14.39 20.56 4.05
C PRO A 98 -13.34 21.66 3.91
N PHE A 99 -12.48 21.52 2.91
CA PHE A 99 -11.63 22.62 2.48
C PHE A 99 -12.49 23.78 1.97
N ASN A 100 -11.97 25.01 2.07
CA ASN A 100 -12.62 26.16 1.45
C ASN A 100 -12.64 25.96 -0.08
N PRO A 101 -13.82 25.90 -0.72
CA PRO A 101 -13.89 25.71 -2.18
C PRO A 101 -13.16 26.80 -2.98
N GLU A 102 -13.00 27.99 -2.42
CA GLU A 102 -12.29 29.11 -3.06
C GLU A 102 -10.78 28.88 -3.20
N ASP A 103 -10.21 27.98 -2.40
CA ASP A 103 -8.79 27.65 -2.45
C ASP A 103 -8.46 26.64 -3.56
N ILE A 104 -9.49 26.04 -4.18
CA ILE A 104 -9.31 25.08 -5.27
C ILE A 104 -9.17 25.84 -6.59
N LYS A 105 -7.98 25.80 -7.17
CA LYS A 105 -7.74 26.39 -8.48
C LYS A 105 -7.35 25.30 -9.47
N VAL A 106 -8.21 25.09 -10.45
CA VAL A 106 -7.99 24.16 -11.55
C VAL A 106 -8.12 24.91 -12.86
N HIS A 107 -7.09 24.83 -13.69
CA HIS A 107 -7.03 25.51 -14.98
C HIS A 107 -7.09 24.50 -16.12
N SER A 108 -8.03 24.68 -17.04
CA SER A 108 -8.07 23.90 -18.27
C SER A 108 -7.05 24.43 -19.27
N LYS A 109 -6.06 23.60 -19.61
CA LYS A 109 -5.01 23.86 -20.60
C LYS A 109 -5.16 22.87 -21.77
N GLN A 110 -4.64 23.23 -22.94
CA GLN A 110 -4.54 22.35 -24.10
C GLN A 110 -3.08 22.01 -24.35
N PHE A 111 -2.76 20.72 -24.40
CA PHE A 111 -1.41 20.25 -24.67
C PHE A 111 -1.37 19.51 -26.00
N SER A 112 -0.37 19.79 -26.84
CA SER A 112 -0.10 18.93 -28.00
C SER A 112 0.64 17.67 -27.54
N LEU A 113 0.43 16.57 -28.26
CA LEU A 113 1.11 15.30 -27.98
C LEU A 113 2.64 15.45 -27.97
N ARG A 114 3.17 16.22 -28.93
CA ARG A 114 4.60 16.50 -29.01
C ARG A 114 5.13 17.27 -27.81
N LEU A 115 4.40 18.30 -27.36
CA LEU A 115 4.78 19.06 -26.16
C LEU A 115 4.86 18.15 -24.93
N ILE A 116 3.86 17.28 -24.71
CA ILE A 116 3.91 16.33 -23.58
C ILE A 116 5.12 15.39 -23.71
N SER A 117 5.40 14.87 -24.92
CA SER A 117 6.58 14.03 -25.14
C SER A 117 7.88 14.74 -24.80
N ASP A 118 8.03 16.01 -25.24
CA ASP A 118 9.21 16.82 -24.99
C ASP A 118 9.35 17.11 -23.48
N MET A 119 8.27 17.49 -22.80
CA MET A 119 8.24 17.69 -21.34
C MET A 119 8.58 16.42 -20.55
N ILE A 120 8.20 15.24 -21.04
CA ILE A 120 8.61 13.96 -20.44
C ILE A 120 10.12 13.73 -20.63
N ASP A 121 10.67 14.02 -21.82
CA ASP A 121 12.10 13.86 -22.11
C ASP A 121 12.96 14.82 -21.28
N ASP A 122 12.48 16.05 -21.10
CA ASP A 122 13.14 17.10 -20.31
C ASP A 122 12.95 16.91 -18.80
N LYS A 123 12.16 15.92 -18.38
CA LYS A 123 11.80 15.61 -16.97
C LYS A 123 10.97 16.69 -16.27
N ASP A 124 10.28 17.53 -17.04
CA ASP A 124 9.26 18.46 -16.54
C ASP A 124 7.98 17.71 -16.15
N ILE A 125 7.69 16.58 -16.82
CA ILE A 125 6.63 15.64 -16.44
C ILE A 125 7.28 14.38 -15.90
N ASP A 126 6.93 14.04 -14.66
CA ASP A 126 7.34 12.78 -14.05
C ASP A 126 6.27 11.69 -14.28
N LEU A 127 6.65 10.63 -14.98
CA LEU A 127 5.78 9.48 -15.23
C LEU A 127 5.70 8.51 -14.02
N ALA A 128 6.28 8.83 -12.87
CA ALA A 128 6.25 8.03 -11.63
C ALA A 128 6.46 6.52 -11.90
N PRO A 129 7.63 6.13 -12.44
CA PRO A 129 7.85 4.80 -13.02
C PRO A 129 7.67 3.64 -12.03
N ASP A 130 7.89 3.89 -10.73
CA ASP A 130 7.77 2.85 -9.70
C ASP A 130 6.33 2.39 -9.50
N PHE A 131 5.37 3.31 -9.60
CA PHE A 131 3.94 2.97 -9.49
C PHE A 131 3.45 2.15 -10.69
N GLN A 132 4.03 2.35 -11.87
CA GLN A 132 3.57 1.67 -13.09
C GLN A 132 3.91 0.18 -13.16
N ARG A 133 4.78 -0.36 -12.29
CA ARG A 133 5.29 -1.75 -12.42
C ARG A 133 4.21 -2.82 -12.27
N HIS A 134 3.11 -2.52 -11.58
CA HIS A 134 2.14 -3.54 -11.17
C HIS A 134 0.86 -3.59 -12.02
N PHE A 135 0.53 -2.54 -12.78
CA PHE A 135 -0.67 -2.48 -13.61
C PHE A 135 -0.40 -1.82 -14.98
N VAL A 136 0.34 -2.52 -15.84
CA VAL A 136 0.68 -2.06 -17.19
C VAL A 136 -0.35 -2.55 -18.21
N TRP A 137 -0.85 -1.66 -19.06
CA TRP A 137 -1.70 -2.05 -20.19
C TRP A 137 -1.01 -3.06 -21.11
N ASN A 138 -1.75 -4.10 -21.52
CA ASN A 138 -1.25 -5.04 -22.51
C ASN A 138 -1.22 -4.39 -23.91
N ASN A 139 -0.51 -5.01 -24.87
CA ASN A 139 -0.38 -4.47 -26.22
C ASN A 139 -1.72 -4.28 -26.95
N PHE A 140 -2.76 -5.04 -26.59
CA PHE A 140 -4.10 -4.86 -27.15
C PHE A 140 -4.72 -3.54 -26.68
N GLN A 141 -4.74 -3.28 -25.37
CA GLN A 141 -5.21 -2.02 -24.79
C GLN A 141 -4.41 -0.83 -25.32
N LYS A 142 -3.08 -0.98 -25.41
CA LYS A 142 -2.19 0.03 -25.98
C LYS A 142 -2.54 0.35 -27.43
N SER A 143 -2.73 -0.67 -28.27
CA SER A 143 -3.08 -0.49 -29.69
C SER A 143 -4.44 0.18 -29.89
N ARG A 144 -5.43 -0.15 -29.05
CA ARG A 144 -6.77 0.47 -29.08
C ARG A 144 -6.76 1.96 -28.76
N LEU A 145 -5.92 2.39 -27.82
CA LEU A 145 -5.70 3.82 -27.57
C LEU A 145 -5.12 4.52 -28.80
N ILE A 146 -4.04 3.97 -29.38
CA ILE A 146 -3.41 4.58 -30.53
C ILE A 146 -4.36 4.60 -31.73
N GLU A 147 -5.12 3.53 -31.96
CA GLU A 147 -6.17 3.48 -32.99
C GLU A 147 -7.18 4.62 -32.81
N SER A 148 -7.63 4.87 -31.58
CA SER A 148 -8.56 5.96 -31.28
C SER A 148 -7.97 7.33 -31.64
N ILE A 149 -6.69 7.56 -31.34
CA ILE A 149 -5.96 8.78 -31.73
C ILE A 149 -5.88 8.90 -33.25
N LEU A 150 -5.55 7.81 -33.96
CA LEU A 150 -5.47 7.78 -35.42
C LEU A 150 -6.84 7.98 -36.08
N LEU A 151 -7.93 7.56 -35.42
CA LEU A 151 -9.30 7.83 -35.84
C LEU A 151 -9.79 9.24 -35.48
N ARG A 152 -8.96 10.04 -34.79
CA ARG A 152 -9.31 11.38 -34.28
C ARG A 152 -10.49 11.37 -33.31
N ILE A 153 -10.64 10.27 -32.57
CA ILE A 153 -11.62 10.18 -31.48
C ILE A 153 -11.04 10.93 -30.26
N PRO A 154 -11.77 11.89 -29.68
CA PRO A 154 -11.32 12.59 -28.48
C PRO A 154 -11.04 11.62 -27.32
N LEU A 155 -9.88 11.78 -26.68
CA LEU A 155 -9.57 11.02 -25.47
C LEU A 155 -10.29 11.65 -24.26
N PRO A 156 -10.53 10.87 -23.19
CA PRO A 156 -10.98 11.43 -21.92
C PRO A 156 -10.01 12.52 -21.42
N MET A 157 -10.49 13.46 -20.61
CA MET A 157 -9.62 14.50 -20.06
C MET A 157 -8.47 13.91 -19.23
N PHE A 158 -7.36 14.63 -19.19
CA PHE A 158 -6.25 14.35 -18.28
C PHE A 158 -6.32 15.31 -17.10
N TYR A 159 -5.78 14.88 -15.96
CA TYR A 159 -5.63 15.72 -14.79
C TYR A 159 -4.18 15.71 -14.36
N PHE A 160 -3.62 16.89 -14.15
CA PHE A 160 -2.25 17.11 -13.71
C PHE A 160 -2.22 17.95 -12.44
N SER A 161 -1.17 17.83 -11.66
CA SER A 161 -0.84 18.73 -10.55
C SER A 161 0.48 19.42 -10.86
N GLU A 162 0.53 20.73 -10.67
CA GLU A 162 1.73 21.55 -10.83
C GLU A 162 2.34 21.86 -9.45
N ASP A 163 3.68 21.83 -9.35
CA ASP A 163 4.42 22.23 -8.14
C ASP A 163 4.90 23.69 -8.22
N GLU A 164 5.54 24.20 -7.17
CA GLU A 164 6.00 25.59 -7.09
C GLU A 164 7.11 25.90 -8.12
N GLU A 165 7.84 24.88 -8.57
CA GLU A 165 8.85 24.96 -9.62
C GLU A 165 8.28 24.79 -11.04
N GLY A 166 6.97 24.54 -11.18
CA GLY A 166 6.29 24.35 -12.46
C GLY A 166 6.41 22.93 -13.02
N ARG A 167 6.94 21.96 -12.26
CA ARG A 167 6.95 20.55 -12.67
C ARG A 167 5.55 19.96 -12.54
N ILE A 168 5.29 18.96 -13.36
CA ILE A 168 3.98 18.36 -13.52
C ILE A 168 4.00 16.90 -13.05
N THR A 169 3.08 16.61 -12.12
CA THR A 169 2.71 15.26 -11.71
C THR A 169 1.39 14.86 -12.38
N ILE A 170 1.33 13.65 -12.94
CA ILE A 170 0.10 13.15 -13.56
C ILE A 170 -0.85 12.61 -12.49
N VAL A 171 -2.05 13.19 -12.41
CA VAL A 171 -3.14 12.75 -11.51
C VAL A 171 -3.98 11.65 -12.14
N ASP A 172 -4.29 11.81 -13.42
CA ASP A 172 -5.02 10.82 -14.23
C ASP A 172 -4.51 10.79 -15.67
N GLY A 173 -4.59 9.59 -16.26
CA GLY A 173 -4.17 9.34 -17.64
C GLY A 173 -2.72 8.89 -17.78
N LEU A 174 -2.09 8.44 -16.69
CA LEU A 174 -0.71 7.96 -16.68
C LEU A 174 -0.45 6.83 -17.69
N GLN A 175 -1.29 5.79 -17.69
CA GLN A 175 -1.20 4.68 -18.65
C GLN A 175 -1.40 5.15 -20.09
N ARG A 176 -2.26 6.15 -20.31
CA ARG A 176 -2.54 6.71 -21.64
C ARG A 176 -1.33 7.48 -22.17
N LEU A 177 -0.74 8.36 -21.36
CA LEU A 177 0.47 9.12 -21.74
C LEU A 177 1.67 8.22 -21.94
N THR A 178 1.86 7.23 -21.05
CA THR A 178 2.93 6.24 -21.18
C THR A 178 2.80 5.45 -22.47
N THR A 179 1.60 4.95 -22.80
CA THR A 179 1.33 4.25 -24.06
C THR A 179 1.66 5.11 -25.28
N ILE A 180 1.27 6.38 -25.27
CA ILE A 180 1.56 7.34 -26.34
C ILE A 180 3.07 7.52 -26.49
N LYS A 181 3.78 7.74 -25.38
CA LYS A 181 5.24 7.92 -25.36
C LYS A 181 5.97 6.68 -25.89
N GLU A 182 5.60 5.50 -25.39
CA GLU A 182 6.19 4.24 -25.83
C GLU A 182 5.97 3.96 -27.32
N PHE A 183 4.80 4.33 -27.85
CA PHE A 183 4.53 4.21 -29.28
C PHE A 183 5.47 5.12 -30.09
N MET A 184 5.61 6.38 -29.68
CA MET A 184 6.54 7.34 -30.31
C MET A 184 7.99 6.85 -30.32
N GLU A 185 8.40 6.12 -29.29
CA GLU A 185 9.72 5.50 -29.16
C GLU A 185 9.85 4.18 -29.96
N ASN A 186 8.86 3.82 -30.76
CA ASN A 186 8.79 2.57 -31.51
C ASN A 186 8.90 1.31 -30.62
N LYS A 187 8.47 1.34 -29.35
CA LYS A 187 8.60 0.19 -28.42
C LYS A 187 7.67 -0.98 -28.77
N PHE A 188 6.53 -0.71 -29.41
CA PHE A 188 5.59 -1.76 -29.83
C PHE A 188 4.93 -1.43 -31.19
N PRO A 189 4.57 -2.45 -31.99
CA PRO A 189 3.73 -2.27 -33.17
C PRO A 189 2.25 -2.29 -32.79
N LEU A 190 1.43 -1.64 -33.60
CA LEU A 190 -0.03 -1.74 -33.50
C LEU A 190 -0.49 -3.16 -33.81
N LYS A 191 -1.37 -3.70 -32.97
CA LYS A 191 -1.95 -5.03 -33.11
C LYS A 191 -3.45 -5.06 -32.85
N ASN A 192 -4.15 -5.97 -33.52
CA ASN A 192 -5.58 -6.25 -33.32
C ASN A 192 -6.44 -4.99 -33.47
N LEU A 193 -6.18 -4.24 -34.54
CA LEU A 193 -6.96 -3.04 -34.88
C LEU A 193 -8.34 -3.44 -35.41
N GLU A 194 -9.37 -2.65 -35.09
CA GLU A 194 -10.75 -2.91 -35.54
C GLU A 194 -11.12 -2.18 -36.83
N TYR A 195 -10.61 -0.96 -37.01
CA TYR A 195 -10.96 -0.06 -38.10
C TYR A 195 -9.80 0.17 -39.06
N LEU A 196 -8.57 0.11 -38.55
CA LEU A 196 -7.36 0.45 -39.31
C LEU A 196 -6.51 -0.79 -39.65
N THR A 197 -7.09 -2.00 -39.63
CA THR A 197 -6.38 -3.26 -39.86
C THR A 197 -5.62 -3.28 -41.20
N GLU A 198 -6.24 -2.82 -42.29
CA GLU A 198 -5.60 -2.85 -43.62
C GLU A 198 -4.46 -1.84 -43.80
N THR A 199 -4.44 -0.76 -42.99
CA THR A 199 -3.54 0.38 -43.20
C THR A 199 -2.46 0.51 -42.12
N CYS A 200 -2.80 0.21 -40.87
CA CYS A 200 -1.97 0.51 -39.70
C CYS A 200 -1.59 -0.74 -38.89
N GLU A 201 -2.13 -1.92 -39.19
CA GLU A 201 -1.76 -3.16 -38.48
C GLU A 201 -0.27 -3.45 -38.64
N GLY A 202 0.40 -3.78 -37.55
CA GLY A 202 1.84 -4.04 -37.50
C GLY A 202 2.73 -2.79 -37.63
N ARG A 203 2.16 -1.59 -37.81
CA ARG A 203 2.94 -0.35 -37.96
C ARG A 203 3.46 0.14 -36.61
N TYR A 204 4.63 0.77 -36.67
CA TYR A 204 5.26 1.52 -35.59
C TYR A 204 5.04 3.03 -35.81
N TYR A 205 5.48 3.88 -34.88
CA TYR A 205 5.37 5.33 -35.03
C TYR A 205 6.17 5.86 -36.22
N SER A 206 7.41 5.40 -36.40
CA SER A 206 8.31 5.80 -37.48
C SER A 206 9.15 4.64 -38.01
N ASP A 207 9.70 4.82 -39.21
CA ASP A 207 10.62 3.86 -39.81
C ASP A 207 11.92 3.74 -38.98
N ALA A 208 12.27 2.52 -38.58
CA ALA A 208 13.48 2.26 -37.81
C ALA A 208 13.99 0.83 -38.03
N GLY A 209 15.04 0.68 -38.84
CA GLY A 209 15.59 -0.63 -39.19
C GLY A 209 14.57 -1.48 -39.96
N ARG A 210 14.09 -2.57 -39.34
CA ARG A 210 13.04 -3.43 -39.91
C ARG A 210 11.61 -3.00 -39.52
N LYS A 211 11.47 -1.97 -38.68
CA LYS A 211 10.18 -1.44 -38.24
C LYS A 211 9.64 -0.50 -39.32
N VAL A 212 8.40 -0.73 -39.74
CA VAL A 212 7.69 0.09 -40.73
C VAL A 212 6.78 1.06 -39.99
N GLY A 213 6.96 2.36 -40.26
CA GLY A 213 6.23 3.44 -39.61
C GLY A 213 4.80 3.63 -40.14
N LEU A 214 4.07 4.54 -39.50
CA LEU A 214 2.77 5.01 -39.97
C LEU A 214 2.90 5.72 -41.32
N ASP A 215 1.93 5.51 -42.21
CA ASP A 215 1.84 6.29 -43.44
C ASP A 215 1.67 7.78 -43.11
N SER A 216 2.14 8.67 -44.01
CA SER A 216 2.28 10.10 -43.72
C SER A 216 0.97 10.78 -43.28
N LYS A 217 -0.18 10.27 -43.74
CA LYS A 217 -1.52 10.74 -43.32
C LYS A 217 -1.71 10.52 -41.81
N TYR A 218 -1.50 9.30 -41.33
CA TYR A 218 -1.71 8.91 -39.92
C TYR A 218 -0.65 9.53 -39.01
N SER A 219 0.61 9.59 -39.47
CA SER A 219 1.67 10.30 -38.74
C SER A 219 1.32 11.77 -38.51
N ARG A 220 0.80 12.49 -39.52
CA ARG A 220 0.33 13.88 -39.34
C ARG A 220 -0.83 13.97 -38.35
N TRP A 221 -1.80 13.06 -38.44
CA TRP A 221 -2.96 13.08 -37.55
C TRP A 221 -2.58 12.84 -36.10
N PHE A 222 -1.73 11.84 -35.84
CA PHE A 222 -1.21 11.54 -34.52
C PHE A 222 -0.45 12.73 -33.92
N ASN A 223 0.47 13.32 -34.69
CA ASN A 223 1.32 14.42 -34.19
C ASN A 223 0.55 15.73 -33.98
N GLN A 224 -0.61 15.91 -34.62
CA GLN A 224 -1.48 17.08 -34.45
C GLN A 224 -2.51 16.91 -33.34
N THR A 225 -2.59 15.72 -32.71
CA THR A 225 -3.52 15.48 -31.62
C THR A 225 -3.22 16.40 -30.44
N GLN A 226 -4.28 17.00 -29.92
CA GLN A 226 -4.27 17.83 -28.72
C GLN A 226 -5.11 17.18 -27.62
N PHE A 227 -4.69 17.38 -26.38
CA PHE A 227 -5.33 16.87 -25.19
C PHE A 227 -5.80 18.01 -24.30
N SER A 228 -7.06 17.92 -23.89
CA SER A 228 -7.60 18.77 -22.82
C SER A 228 -7.10 18.25 -21.48
N VAL A 229 -6.44 19.14 -20.73
CA VAL A 229 -5.84 18.83 -19.44
C VAL A 229 -6.36 19.81 -18.40
N ASN A 230 -6.82 19.31 -17.27
CA ASN A 230 -7.10 20.12 -16.09
C ASN A 230 -5.87 20.10 -15.17
N VAL A 231 -5.27 21.25 -14.95
CA VAL A 231 -4.07 21.39 -14.11
C VAL A 231 -4.47 22.00 -12.78
N ILE A 232 -4.21 21.27 -11.70
CA ILE A 232 -4.37 21.74 -10.32
C ILE A 232 -3.19 22.68 -10.02
N ASP A 233 -3.54 23.92 -9.68
CA ASP A 233 -2.57 24.99 -9.41
C ASP A 233 -1.76 24.70 -8.13
N PRO A 234 -0.47 25.06 -8.08
CA PRO A 234 0.36 24.84 -6.90
C PRO A 234 -0.17 25.55 -5.65
N SER A 235 -0.93 26.65 -5.78
CA SER A 235 -1.54 27.36 -4.65
C SER A 235 -2.72 26.61 -4.01
N SER A 236 -3.21 25.54 -4.64
CA SER A 236 -4.23 24.68 -4.02
C SER A 236 -3.60 23.93 -2.83
N PRO A 237 -4.26 23.89 -1.64
CA PRO A 237 -3.71 23.23 -0.46
C PRO A 237 -3.38 21.75 -0.74
N PRO A 238 -2.31 21.18 -0.15
CA PRO A 238 -1.92 19.80 -0.42
C PRO A 238 -3.04 18.78 -0.17
N LYS A 239 -3.77 18.92 0.94
CA LYS A 239 -4.96 18.09 1.25
C LYS A 239 -6.01 18.08 0.12
N VAL A 240 -6.20 19.22 -0.55
CA VAL A 240 -7.09 19.33 -1.72
C VAL A 240 -6.53 18.52 -2.89
N LYS A 241 -5.21 18.55 -3.13
CA LYS A 241 -4.58 17.76 -4.20
C LYS A 241 -4.81 16.26 -3.99
N TYR A 242 -4.60 15.77 -2.76
CA TYR A 242 -4.89 14.39 -2.38
C TYR A 242 -6.37 14.01 -2.57
N ASP A 243 -7.30 14.87 -2.12
CA ASP A 243 -8.74 14.63 -2.28
C ASP A 243 -9.18 14.61 -3.75
N ILE A 244 -8.65 15.52 -4.57
CA ILE A 244 -8.89 15.52 -6.01
C ILE A 244 -8.35 14.23 -6.64
N PHE A 245 -7.13 13.81 -6.27
CA PHE A 245 -6.53 12.54 -6.71
C PHE A 245 -7.45 11.35 -6.40
N ARG A 246 -7.88 11.23 -5.14
CA ARG A 246 -8.76 10.14 -4.67
C ARG A 246 -10.09 10.11 -5.42
N ARG A 247 -10.69 11.28 -5.68
CA ARG A 247 -11.98 11.40 -6.38
C ARG A 247 -11.90 11.06 -7.87
N ILE A 248 -10.82 11.47 -8.54
CA ILE A 248 -10.65 11.25 -9.98
C ILE A 248 -10.24 9.81 -10.27
N ASN A 249 -9.41 9.20 -9.43
CA ASN A 249 -8.95 7.82 -9.59
C ASN A 249 -10.02 6.76 -9.27
N THR A 250 -11.31 7.11 -9.31
CA THR A 250 -12.43 6.19 -9.08
C THR A 250 -12.82 5.39 -10.33
N GLY A 251 -12.31 5.75 -11.51
CA GLY A 251 -12.52 5.00 -12.75
C GLY A 251 -11.46 3.92 -12.98
N GLY A 252 -11.85 2.64 -13.03
CA GLY A 252 -10.92 1.52 -13.23
C GLY A 252 -10.48 0.87 -11.91
N LYS A 253 -9.23 0.37 -11.82
CA LYS A 253 -8.66 -0.11 -10.55
C LYS A 253 -8.08 1.10 -9.81
N PRO A 254 -8.70 1.56 -8.70
CA PRO A 254 -8.29 2.79 -8.03
C PRO A 254 -6.91 2.68 -7.37
N LEU A 255 -6.21 3.80 -7.31
CA LEU A 255 -5.00 3.94 -6.50
C LEU A 255 -5.35 3.82 -5.02
N ASN A 256 -4.52 3.11 -4.23
CA ASN A 256 -4.59 3.20 -2.78
C ASN A 256 -3.90 4.50 -2.30
N ASN A 257 -4.04 4.80 -1.00
CA ASN A 257 -3.49 6.03 -0.43
C ASN A 257 -1.97 6.12 -0.57
N GLN A 258 -1.25 4.99 -0.40
CA GLN A 258 0.20 5.01 -0.54
C GLN A 258 0.67 5.25 -1.98
N GLU A 259 -0.01 4.69 -2.98
CA GLU A 259 0.27 4.94 -4.39
C GLU A 259 0.04 6.42 -4.74
N ILE A 260 -0.99 7.06 -4.17
CA ILE A 260 -1.23 8.50 -4.31
C ILE A 260 -0.09 9.30 -3.66
N ARG A 261 0.33 8.94 -2.43
CA ARG A 261 1.48 9.58 -1.77
C ARG A 261 2.74 9.46 -2.60
N ASN A 262 3.02 8.29 -3.17
CA ASN A 262 4.17 8.10 -4.03
C ASN A 262 4.10 8.98 -5.30
N CYS A 263 2.92 9.20 -5.89
CA CYS A 263 2.78 10.13 -7.01
C CYS A 263 3.10 11.58 -6.62
N LEU A 264 2.68 12.02 -5.43
CA LEU A 264 2.85 13.39 -4.95
C LEU A 264 4.20 13.64 -4.25
N ALA A 265 4.90 12.59 -3.86
CA ALA A 265 6.19 12.66 -3.19
C ALA A 265 7.30 13.17 -4.12
N SER A 266 8.24 13.93 -3.54
CA SER A 266 9.47 14.31 -4.25
C SER A 266 10.29 13.07 -4.65
N THR A 267 11.11 13.20 -5.69
CA THR A 267 12.05 12.14 -6.10
C THR A 267 12.94 11.68 -4.94
N SER A 268 13.44 12.62 -4.13
CA SER A 268 14.31 12.29 -3.00
C SER A 268 13.63 11.42 -1.93
N LEU A 269 12.36 11.68 -1.65
CA LEU A 269 11.57 10.88 -0.71
C LEU A 269 11.30 9.49 -1.28
N ARG A 270 10.91 9.40 -2.55
CA ARG A 270 10.69 8.09 -3.21
C ARG A 270 11.96 7.26 -3.24
N ASP A 271 13.09 7.86 -3.60
CA ASP A 271 14.38 7.17 -3.62
C ASP A 271 14.77 6.68 -2.21
N THR A 272 14.48 7.47 -1.17
CA THR A 272 14.70 7.08 0.23
C THR A 272 13.83 5.88 0.62
N LEU A 273 12.52 5.94 0.39
CA LEU A 273 11.61 4.84 0.71
C LEU A 273 11.97 3.57 -0.08
N ASN A 274 12.28 3.72 -1.38
CA ASN A 274 12.78 2.63 -2.23
C ASN A 274 14.08 2.03 -1.67
N ALA A 275 15.02 2.85 -1.19
CA ALA A 275 16.25 2.37 -0.58
C ALA A 275 15.97 1.56 0.69
N MET A 276 15.08 2.06 1.57
CA MET A 276 14.68 1.38 2.80
C MET A 276 14.07 -0.01 2.54
N VAL A 277 13.11 -0.12 1.63
CA VAL A 277 12.43 -1.40 1.33
C VAL A 277 13.29 -2.37 0.52
N ASN A 278 14.38 -1.88 -0.11
CA ASN A 278 15.32 -2.72 -0.83
C ASN A 278 16.50 -3.22 0.02
N LEU A 279 16.63 -2.77 1.26
CA LEU A 279 17.61 -3.30 2.22
C LEU A 279 17.45 -4.81 2.36
N LEU A 280 18.59 -5.51 2.42
CA LEU A 280 18.59 -6.95 2.66
C LEU A 280 17.97 -7.25 4.03
N GLU A 281 18.30 -6.42 5.02
CA GLU A 281 17.85 -6.57 6.41
C GLU A 281 16.33 -6.43 6.55
N PHE A 282 15.70 -5.53 5.78
CA PHE A 282 14.24 -5.45 5.74
C PHE A 282 13.63 -6.71 5.12
N LYS A 283 14.18 -7.16 3.99
CA LYS A 283 13.69 -8.35 3.29
C LYS A 283 13.84 -9.61 4.14
N THR A 284 14.94 -9.77 4.88
CA THR A 284 15.16 -10.93 5.74
C THR A 284 14.37 -10.86 7.04
N ALA A 285 14.31 -9.70 7.70
CA ALA A 285 13.52 -9.51 8.93
C ALA A 285 12.03 -9.76 8.68
N THR A 286 11.52 -9.41 7.50
CA THR A 286 10.13 -9.69 7.12
C THR A 286 9.93 -11.08 6.48
N ASP A 287 10.99 -11.87 6.33
CA ASP A 287 11.01 -13.16 5.63
C ASP A 287 10.37 -13.10 4.24
N TYR A 288 10.67 -12.03 3.50
CA TYR A 288 10.21 -11.73 2.15
C TYR A 288 8.67 -11.76 1.98
N SER A 289 7.95 -11.54 3.08
CA SER A 289 6.49 -11.66 3.11
C SER A 289 5.79 -10.45 2.49
N ILE A 290 6.27 -9.24 2.73
CA ILE A 290 5.61 -8.01 2.27
C ILE A 290 5.82 -7.84 0.76
N LYS A 291 4.74 -7.59 0.01
CA LYS A 291 4.77 -7.43 -1.44
C LYS A 291 4.79 -5.96 -1.85
N GLU A 292 5.52 -5.69 -2.92
CA GLU A 292 5.64 -4.36 -3.56
C GLU A 292 4.38 -3.94 -4.35
N THR A 293 3.48 -4.88 -4.66
CA THR A 293 2.41 -4.75 -5.68
C THR A 293 1.44 -3.59 -5.47
N ARG A 294 1.33 -3.09 -4.25
CA ARG A 294 0.48 -1.96 -3.83
C ARG A 294 1.23 -0.98 -2.92
N MET A 295 2.57 -1.01 -2.94
CA MET A 295 3.44 -0.16 -2.13
C MET A 295 3.25 -0.30 -0.60
N ASP A 296 2.74 -1.45 -0.12
CA ASP A 296 2.58 -1.70 1.31
C ASP A 296 3.92 -1.66 2.06
N ASP A 297 4.99 -2.11 1.41
CA ASP A 297 6.36 -2.01 1.90
C ASP A 297 6.80 -0.54 2.11
N GLN A 298 6.51 0.33 1.14
CA GLN A 298 6.82 1.75 1.25
C GLN A 298 5.96 2.46 2.29
N GLU A 299 4.69 2.08 2.43
CA GLU A 299 3.82 2.62 3.50
C GLU A 299 4.40 2.29 4.87
N ILE A 300 4.87 1.06 5.07
CA ILE A 300 5.50 0.62 6.32
C ILE A 300 6.77 1.41 6.61
N ALA A 301 7.62 1.64 5.60
CA ALA A 301 8.81 2.49 5.74
C ALA A 301 8.43 3.95 6.11
N LEU A 302 7.37 4.50 5.49
CA LEU A 302 6.87 5.84 5.79
C LEU A 302 6.31 5.94 7.22
N ARG A 303 5.56 4.93 7.68
CA ARG A 303 5.08 4.83 9.06
C ARG A 303 6.24 4.79 10.06
N PHE A 304 7.30 4.04 9.77
CA PHE A 304 8.51 4.06 10.60
C PHE A 304 9.07 5.48 10.76
N ILE A 305 9.22 6.23 9.67
CA ILE A 305 9.71 7.62 9.72
C ILE A 305 8.78 8.49 10.57
N MET A 306 7.47 8.35 10.39
CA MET A 306 6.46 9.11 11.13
C MET A 306 6.59 8.92 12.64
N PHE A 307 6.52 7.67 13.10
CA PHE A 307 6.53 7.38 14.53
C PHE A 307 7.91 7.61 15.15
N HIS A 308 9.00 7.40 14.39
CA HIS A 308 10.33 7.79 14.84
C HIS A 308 10.43 9.30 15.10
N ARG A 309 9.85 10.16 14.23
CA ARG A 309 9.83 11.61 14.45
C ARG A 309 9.01 12.00 15.68
N TYR A 310 7.88 11.34 15.95
CA TYR A 310 7.10 11.60 17.15
C TYR A 310 7.89 11.29 18.42
N ILE A 311 8.55 10.12 18.47
CA ILE A 311 9.38 9.74 19.62
C ILE A 311 10.64 10.61 19.76
N GLU A 312 11.29 10.99 18.66
CA GLU A 312 12.42 11.93 18.68
C GLU A 312 12.03 13.28 19.30
N LYS A 313 10.76 13.70 19.13
CA LYS A 313 10.25 14.99 19.59
C LYS A 313 9.70 14.98 21.01
N ASP A 314 8.92 13.97 21.40
CA ASP A 314 8.17 13.93 22.67
C ASP A 314 8.52 12.70 23.55
N GLY A 315 9.49 11.88 23.14
CA GLY A 315 9.87 10.64 23.83
C GLY A 315 8.86 9.50 23.68
N PHE A 316 7.66 9.77 23.18
CA PHE A 316 6.62 8.78 22.88
C PHE A 316 5.74 9.24 21.71
N ILE A 317 4.65 8.52 21.41
CA ILE A 317 3.79 8.78 20.24
C ILE A 317 2.57 9.66 20.54
N ASN A 318 2.62 10.54 21.56
CA ASN A 318 1.44 11.28 22.03
C ASN A 318 0.82 12.22 20.98
N GLU A 319 1.64 12.71 20.04
CA GLU A 319 1.20 13.57 18.93
C GLU A 319 0.33 12.83 17.91
N TYR A 320 0.39 11.49 17.87
CA TYR A 320 -0.46 10.73 16.98
C TYR A 320 -1.93 10.87 17.39
N ASN A 321 -2.77 11.29 16.45
CA ASN A 321 -4.17 11.63 16.69
C ASN A 321 -5.15 10.51 16.30
N GLY A 322 -4.68 9.41 15.71
CA GLY A 322 -5.51 8.28 15.27
C GLY A 322 -5.87 8.29 13.78
N TYR A 323 -5.55 9.36 13.05
CA TYR A 323 -5.83 9.51 11.62
C TYR A 323 -4.58 9.20 10.79
N MET A 324 -4.30 7.90 10.59
CA MET A 324 -3.09 7.42 9.90
C MET A 324 -2.92 8.03 8.52
N ASP A 325 -3.99 8.06 7.70
CA ASP A 325 -3.88 8.51 6.32
C ASP A 325 -3.55 10.00 6.22
N THR A 326 -4.26 10.83 6.99
CA THR A 326 -3.99 12.27 7.07
C THR A 326 -2.56 12.52 7.59
N ALA A 327 -2.13 11.81 8.63
CA ALA A 327 -0.78 11.98 9.18
C ALA A 327 0.33 11.58 8.19
N LEU A 328 0.13 10.53 7.39
CA LEU A 328 1.07 10.12 6.36
C LEU A 328 1.05 11.04 5.12
N ASP A 329 -0.12 11.60 4.76
CA ASP A 329 -0.23 12.62 3.72
C ASP A 329 0.57 13.88 4.13
N ASP A 330 0.33 14.41 5.34
CA ASP A 330 1.04 15.57 5.88
C ASP A 330 2.56 15.32 5.98
N LEU A 331 2.96 14.14 6.46
CA LEU A 331 4.37 13.75 6.52
C LEU A 331 5.01 13.69 5.12
N THR A 332 4.29 13.18 4.11
CA THR A 332 4.79 13.09 2.74
C THR A 332 5.12 14.48 2.21
N ASP A 333 4.25 15.47 2.47
CA ASP A 333 4.47 16.87 2.07
C ASP A 333 5.63 17.51 2.84
N GLU A 334 5.77 17.23 4.14
CA GLU A 334 6.89 17.71 4.95
C GLU A 334 8.23 17.15 4.45
N LEU A 335 8.32 15.83 4.30
CA LEU A 335 9.55 15.16 3.90
C LEU A 335 9.94 15.51 2.46
N SER A 336 8.97 15.76 1.59
CA SER A 336 9.23 16.17 0.20
C SER A 336 9.91 17.54 0.06
N LYS A 337 9.87 18.36 1.12
CA LYS A 337 10.57 19.66 1.18
C LYS A 337 11.99 19.54 1.74
N LEU A 338 12.36 18.38 2.28
CA LEU A 338 13.69 18.15 2.83
C LEU A 338 14.68 17.81 1.72
N LYS A 339 15.95 18.10 1.98
CA LYS A 339 17.04 17.64 1.11
C LYS A 339 17.33 16.16 1.35
N ALA A 340 17.82 15.48 0.31
CA ALA A 340 18.12 14.05 0.34
C ALA A 340 19.04 13.66 1.51
N GLU A 341 20.04 14.48 1.85
CA GLU A 341 20.99 14.17 2.93
C GLU A 341 20.31 14.06 4.31
N ASN A 342 19.21 14.80 4.51
CA ASN A 342 18.45 14.72 5.76
C ASN A 342 17.57 13.47 5.85
N LEU A 343 17.28 12.84 4.71
CA LEU A 343 16.46 11.62 4.62
C LEU A 343 17.30 10.36 4.79
N GLU A 344 18.58 10.38 4.39
CA GLU A 344 19.51 9.24 4.48
C GLU A 344 19.61 8.65 5.90
N ARG A 345 19.49 9.49 6.94
CA ARG A 345 19.51 9.02 8.34
C ARG A 345 18.47 7.94 8.63
N TYR A 346 17.30 8.03 7.99
CA TYR A 346 16.22 7.07 8.19
C TYR A 346 16.54 5.70 7.59
N ILE A 347 17.34 5.63 6.53
CA ILE A 347 17.81 4.36 5.96
C ILE A 347 18.68 3.62 6.97
N ALA A 348 19.61 4.31 7.63
CA ALA A 348 20.50 3.72 8.63
C ALA A 348 19.73 3.24 9.88
N LEU A 349 18.84 4.09 10.41
CA LEU A 349 17.99 3.75 11.55
C LEU A 349 17.08 2.56 11.26
N PHE A 350 16.47 2.54 10.07
CA PHE A 350 15.61 1.44 9.63
C PHE A 350 16.40 0.15 9.45
N SER A 351 17.57 0.19 8.81
CA SER A 351 18.47 -0.97 8.68
C SER A 351 18.81 -1.56 10.05
N ASN A 352 19.21 -0.70 11.01
CA ASN A 352 19.56 -1.13 12.36
C ASN A 352 18.37 -1.77 13.10
N ALA A 353 17.19 -1.15 13.00
CA ALA A 353 15.95 -1.70 13.55
C ALA A 353 15.64 -3.10 12.99
N MET A 354 15.80 -3.31 11.68
CA MET A 354 15.54 -4.61 11.05
C MET A 354 16.53 -5.68 11.53
N LYS A 355 17.82 -5.34 11.66
CA LYS A 355 18.84 -6.25 12.22
C LYS A 355 18.49 -6.69 13.63
N ASN A 356 18.10 -5.74 14.48
CA ASN A 356 17.70 -6.00 15.86
C ASN A 356 16.45 -6.86 15.93
N ALA A 357 15.42 -6.54 15.15
CA ALA A 357 14.18 -7.31 15.12
C ALA A 357 14.41 -8.75 14.62
N GLU A 358 15.19 -8.94 13.56
CA GLU A 358 15.52 -10.29 13.06
C GLU A 358 16.28 -11.09 14.12
N TYR A 359 17.26 -10.50 14.80
CA TYR A 359 18.01 -11.20 15.84
C TYR A 359 17.16 -11.55 17.07
N LEU A 360 16.31 -10.62 17.52
CA LEU A 360 15.55 -10.75 18.77
C LEU A 360 14.28 -11.60 18.65
N PHE A 361 13.76 -11.80 17.43
CA PHE A 361 12.56 -12.62 17.19
C PHE A 361 12.80 -13.79 16.23
N GLY A 362 13.81 -13.71 15.37
CA GLY A 362 13.99 -14.60 14.23
C GLY A 362 13.13 -14.20 13.03
N LYS A 363 13.66 -14.37 11.81
CA LYS A 363 13.00 -13.99 10.55
C LYS A 363 11.55 -14.49 10.40
N LYS A 364 11.26 -15.72 10.85
CA LYS A 364 9.93 -16.34 10.73
C LYS A 364 8.87 -15.59 11.56
N TYR A 365 9.27 -14.95 12.66
CA TYR A 365 8.36 -14.45 13.70
C TYR A 365 8.40 -12.94 13.88
N ALA A 366 9.48 -12.26 13.47
CA ALA A 366 9.59 -10.81 13.58
C ALA A 366 8.36 -10.09 12.98
N PHE A 367 7.85 -9.09 13.72
CA PHE A 367 6.71 -8.25 13.37
C PHE A 367 5.36 -8.97 13.18
N ARG A 368 5.21 -10.17 13.76
CA ARG A 368 3.99 -10.97 13.64
C ARG A 368 3.32 -11.16 14.98
N LYS A 369 2.00 -11.26 14.94
CA LYS A 369 1.18 -11.58 16.10
C LYS A 369 1.32 -13.08 16.39
N ILE A 370 2.21 -13.42 17.31
CA ILE A 370 2.56 -14.80 17.68
C ILE A 370 1.99 -15.18 19.03
N ARG A 371 1.48 -16.41 19.15
CA ARG A 371 1.11 -17.04 20.43
C ARG A 371 1.91 -18.35 20.60
N PRO A 372 1.94 -18.98 21.79
CA PRO A 372 2.71 -20.20 22.02
C PRO A 372 2.38 -21.35 21.04
N ASN A 373 1.13 -21.42 20.57
CA ASN A 373 0.72 -22.39 19.55
C ASN A 373 1.34 -22.13 18.17
N ASP A 374 1.71 -20.89 17.86
CA ASP A 374 2.34 -20.49 16.59
C ASP A 374 3.85 -20.82 16.54
N LEU A 375 4.43 -21.20 17.68
CA LEU A 375 5.83 -21.61 17.81
C LEU A 375 6.05 -23.10 17.51
N GLN A 376 4.96 -23.87 17.35
CA GLN A 376 5.04 -25.29 17.04
C GLN A 376 5.65 -25.53 15.64
N PRO A 377 6.40 -26.63 15.41
CA PRO A 377 7.09 -26.88 14.14
C PRO A 377 6.19 -26.81 12.89
N TYR A 378 4.93 -27.21 13.04
CA TYR A 378 3.93 -27.30 11.97
C TYR A 378 3.03 -26.06 11.86
N ALA A 379 3.24 -25.05 12.71
CA ALA A 379 2.42 -23.86 12.68
C ALA A 379 2.71 -23.01 11.44
N SER A 380 1.62 -22.61 10.76
CA SER A 380 1.67 -21.69 9.63
C SER A 380 2.31 -20.36 10.03
N LYS A 381 3.03 -19.76 9.09
CA LYS A 381 3.59 -18.42 9.29
C LYS A 381 2.44 -17.40 9.28
N GLN A 382 2.36 -16.60 10.35
CA GLN A 382 1.40 -15.51 10.45
C GLN A 382 1.78 -14.34 9.50
N LEU A 383 0.80 -13.52 9.14
CA LEU A 383 1.03 -12.31 8.35
C LEU A 383 1.72 -11.23 9.20
N ILE A 384 2.37 -10.28 8.54
CA ILE A 384 2.98 -9.13 9.24
C ILE A 384 1.87 -8.25 9.81
N ASN A 385 1.96 -7.95 11.10
CA ASN A 385 1.05 -7.02 11.76
C ASN A 385 1.67 -5.61 11.73
N LYS A 386 1.02 -4.65 11.06
CA LYS A 386 1.56 -3.30 10.85
C LYS A 386 1.81 -2.55 12.18
N ALA A 387 0.98 -2.77 13.20
CA ALA A 387 1.17 -2.14 14.52
C ALA A 387 2.43 -2.68 15.22
N LEU A 388 2.63 -4.00 15.25
CA LEU A 388 3.87 -4.61 15.75
C LEU A 388 5.08 -4.23 14.91
N PHE A 389 4.94 -4.15 13.58
CA PHE A 389 6.04 -3.73 12.73
C PHE A 389 6.55 -2.36 13.18
N VAL A 390 5.65 -1.39 13.25
CA VAL A 390 6.00 0.00 13.52
C VAL A 390 6.48 0.17 14.97
N SER A 391 5.82 -0.43 15.95
CA SER A 391 6.25 -0.32 17.36
C SER A 391 7.64 -0.92 17.58
N TRP A 392 7.89 -2.14 17.12
CA TRP A 392 9.20 -2.78 17.27
C TRP A 392 10.29 -2.06 16.47
N SER A 393 10.02 -1.73 15.20
CA SER A 393 11.05 -1.10 14.36
C SER A 393 11.49 0.25 14.93
N VAL A 394 10.55 1.09 15.38
CA VAL A 394 10.89 2.39 15.93
C VAL A 394 11.60 2.27 17.29
N MET A 395 11.11 1.41 18.19
CA MET A 395 11.73 1.24 19.51
C MET A 395 13.12 0.59 19.44
N LEU A 396 13.36 -0.26 18.44
CA LEU A 396 14.65 -0.93 18.27
C LEU A 396 15.68 -0.14 17.46
N ALA A 397 15.28 0.98 16.84
CA ALA A 397 16.13 1.74 15.91
C ALA A 397 17.39 2.32 16.55
N ASN A 398 17.33 2.70 17.83
CA ASN A 398 18.41 3.40 18.53
C ASN A 398 19.34 2.48 19.34
N TYR A 399 19.06 1.18 19.41
CA TYR A 399 19.95 0.24 20.09
C TYR A 399 21.03 -0.26 19.14
N ASP A 400 22.30 -0.13 19.53
CA ASP A 400 23.41 -0.64 18.71
C ASP A 400 23.30 -2.17 18.54
N HIS A 401 23.38 -2.63 17.30
CA HIS A 401 23.15 -4.03 16.97
C HIS A 401 24.18 -4.98 17.59
N GLU A 402 25.44 -4.58 17.66
CA GLU A 402 26.49 -5.43 18.22
C GLU A 402 26.38 -5.48 19.76
N MET A 403 25.94 -4.39 20.39
CA MET A 403 25.61 -4.38 21.82
C MET A 403 24.43 -5.31 22.14
N ILE A 404 23.36 -5.27 21.32
CA ILE A 404 22.21 -6.19 21.47
C ILE A 404 22.68 -7.65 21.41
N LYS A 405 23.51 -8.00 20.42
CA LYS A 405 24.06 -9.36 20.27
C LYS A 405 25.01 -9.77 21.39
N ALA A 406 25.78 -8.83 21.92
CA ALA A 406 26.74 -9.11 22.99
C ALA A 406 26.03 -9.38 24.33
N ASN A 407 24.91 -8.70 24.57
CA ASN A 407 24.25 -8.69 25.87
C ASN A 407 23.02 -9.60 25.96
N ASN A 408 22.46 -10.04 24.82
CA ASN A 408 21.20 -10.78 24.78
C ASN A 408 21.34 -12.03 23.90
N PRO A 409 20.71 -13.15 24.26
CA PRO A 409 20.67 -14.32 23.38
C PRO A 409 19.84 -14.06 22.13
N GLU A 410 20.11 -14.83 21.07
CA GLU A 410 19.26 -14.85 19.87
C GLU A 410 17.82 -15.24 20.25
N THR A 411 16.83 -14.62 19.62
CA THR A 411 15.39 -14.80 19.91
C THR A 411 14.93 -14.43 21.34
N ALA A 412 15.69 -13.61 22.07
CA ALA A 412 15.38 -13.24 23.47
C ALA A 412 13.95 -12.70 23.70
N LEU A 413 13.34 -12.04 22.71
CA LEU A 413 12.00 -11.47 22.82
C LEU A 413 10.90 -12.39 22.26
N LEU A 414 11.25 -13.50 21.61
CA LEU A 414 10.28 -14.36 20.92
C LEU A 414 9.26 -14.98 21.89
N ILE A 415 9.74 -15.69 22.91
CA ILE A 415 8.88 -16.34 23.90
C ILE A 415 8.13 -15.28 24.74
N PRO A 416 8.80 -14.25 25.31
CA PRO A 416 8.10 -13.21 26.08
C PRO A 416 6.97 -12.52 25.32
N LEU A 417 7.18 -12.18 24.04
CA LEU A 417 6.13 -11.59 23.21
C LEU A 417 4.96 -12.55 23.04
N SER A 418 5.24 -13.83 22.77
CA SER A 418 4.18 -14.84 22.56
C SER A 418 3.32 -15.06 23.79
N GLU A 419 3.93 -15.10 24.98
CA GLU A 419 3.23 -15.23 26.27
C GLU A 419 2.42 -13.97 26.57
N THR A 420 3.02 -12.80 26.37
CA THR A 420 2.34 -11.51 26.60
C THR A 420 1.10 -11.37 25.72
N ILE A 421 1.18 -11.69 24.42
CA ILE A 421 0.01 -11.66 23.51
C ILE A 421 -1.05 -12.68 23.93
N GLN A 422 -0.67 -13.82 24.52
CA GLN A 422 -1.61 -14.85 24.96
C GLN A 422 -2.32 -14.49 26.27
N GLU A 423 -1.65 -13.79 27.18
CA GLU A 423 -2.15 -13.45 28.52
C GLU A 423 -2.84 -12.08 28.56
N ASP A 424 -2.38 -11.13 27.74
CA ASP A 424 -2.95 -9.79 27.62
C ASP A 424 -3.99 -9.72 26.50
N TRP A 425 -5.25 -9.91 26.88
CA TRP A 425 -6.37 -9.84 25.94
C TRP A 425 -6.51 -8.46 25.29
N GLU A 426 -6.16 -7.39 26.00
CA GLU A 426 -6.30 -6.02 25.51
C GLU A 426 -5.25 -5.75 24.43
N LEU A 427 -4.00 -6.20 24.65
CA LEU A 427 -2.98 -6.21 23.61
C LEU A 427 -3.41 -7.03 22.39
N LEU A 428 -3.89 -8.26 22.61
CA LEU A 428 -4.35 -9.12 21.52
C LEU A 428 -5.48 -8.46 20.71
N SER A 429 -6.42 -7.81 21.39
CA SER A 429 -7.51 -7.06 20.80
C SER A 429 -7.01 -5.88 19.98
N TYR A 430 -6.13 -5.04 20.53
CA TYR A 430 -5.56 -3.88 19.82
C TYR A 430 -4.65 -4.25 18.65
N LEU A 431 -4.06 -5.45 18.67
CA LEU A 431 -3.35 -6.01 17.53
C LEU A 431 -4.27 -6.65 16.48
N SER A 432 -5.55 -6.85 16.79
CA SER A 432 -6.50 -7.54 15.90
C SER A 432 -7.55 -6.60 15.32
N TYR A 433 -7.93 -5.54 16.05
CA TYR A 433 -8.95 -4.57 15.66
C TYR A 433 -8.37 -3.16 15.62
N GLY A 434 -8.77 -2.36 14.62
CA GLY A 434 -8.50 -0.93 14.58
C GLY A 434 -7.04 -0.60 14.83
N THR A 435 -6.13 -1.34 14.20
CA THR A 435 -4.69 -1.32 14.51
C THR A 435 -4.01 0.04 14.25
N ASN A 436 -4.69 0.96 13.56
CA ASN A 436 -4.29 2.36 13.37
C ASN A 436 -4.85 3.31 14.45
N GLY A 437 -5.76 2.87 15.31
CA GLY A 437 -6.39 3.71 16.32
C GLY A 437 -5.35 4.29 17.30
N LYS A 438 -5.57 5.53 17.74
CA LYS A 438 -4.66 6.21 18.68
C LYS A 438 -4.42 5.38 19.94
N ASN A 439 -5.49 4.95 20.59
CA ASN A 439 -5.42 4.18 21.84
C ASN A 439 -4.73 2.83 21.62
N ASN A 440 -5.06 2.15 20.52
CA ASN A 440 -4.49 0.86 20.15
C ASN A 440 -2.96 0.98 19.99
N LEU A 441 -2.49 1.96 19.22
CA LEU A 441 -1.06 2.16 19.01
C LEU A 441 -0.36 2.63 20.29
N LEU A 442 -0.96 3.52 21.09
CA LEU A 442 -0.39 3.91 22.39
C LEU A 442 -0.17 2.69 23.30
N TYR A 443 -1.16 1.80 23.35
CA TYR A 443 -1.08 0.58 24.14
C TYR A 443 -0.01 -0.37 23.60
N VAL A 444 0.00 -0.63 22.30
CA VAL A 444 0.97 -1.53 21.65
C VAL A 444 2.40 -1.01 21.84
N PHE A 445 2.64 0.29 21.67
CA PHE A 445 3.96 0.88 21.96
C PHE A 445 4.35 0.75 23.44
N GLY A 446 3.40 0.94 24.36
CA GLY A 446 3.65 0.76 25.80
C GLY A 446 3.98 -0.68 26.17
N ALA A 447 3.27 -1.66 25.61
CA ALA A 447 3.56 -3.08 25.80
C ALA A 447 4.95 -3.46 25.26
N VAL A 448 5.31 -2.94 24.08
CA VAL A 448 6.63 -3.11 23.49
C VAL A 448 7.73 -2.49 24.34
N GLU A 449 7.54 -1.25 24.81
CA GLU A 449 8.49 -0.56 25.67
C GLU A 449 8.73 -1.36 26.97
N ASN A 450 7.65 -1.84 27.60
CA ASN A 450 7.75 -2.67 28.80
C ASN A 450 8.53 -3.96 28.56
N LEU A 451 8.30 -4.65 27.44
CA LEU A 451 9.06 -5.85 27.08
C LEU A 451 10.54 -5.54 26.88
N ILE A 452 10.87 -4.44 26.21
CA ILE A 452 12.25 -4.01 26.00
C ILE A 452 12.93 -3.74 27.35
N GLN A 453 12.31 -2.93 28.22
CA GLN A 453 12.89 -2.55 29.51
C GLN A 453 13.07 -3.73 30.47
N ASN A 454 12.20 -4.74 30.40
CA ASN A 454 12.24 -5.89 31.31
C ASN A 454 13.17 -7.02 30.83
N ILE A 455 13.34 -7.17 29.51
CA ILE A 455 14.04 -8.33 28.94
C ILE A 455 15.41 -7.95 28.37
N LEU A 456 15.52 -6.80 27.70
CA LEU A 456 16.76 -6.44 27.03
C LEU A 456 17.76 -5.81 27.99
N THR A 457 18.98 -6.29 27.92
CA THR A 457 20.15 -5.60 28.48
C THR A 457 20.81 -4.82 27.35
N VAL A 458 20.72 -3.49 27.42
CA VAL A 458 21.10 -2.55 26.35
C VAL A 458 22.36 -1.77 26.64
#